data_AF-A0A957ZEX8-F1
#
_entry.id   AF-A0A957ZEX8-F1
#
_cell.length_a   1.000
_cell.length_b   1.000
_cell.length_c   1.000
_cell.angle_alpha   90.00
_cell.angle_beta   90.00
_cell.angle_gamma   90.00
#
_symmetry.space_group_name_H-M   'P 1'
#
loop_
_entity.id
_entity.type
_entity.pdbx_description
1 polymer ?
#
loop_
_entity_poly.entity_id
_entity_poly.type
_entity_poly.pdbx_seq_one_letter_code
_entity_poly.pdbx_strand_id
1 'polypeptide(L)'
;MPTGLYIHIPFCQRKCPYCDFNTYAGLENLYVQTVQALVCELQRWRAELAPHQIDTIFLGGGTPTVLEVEQLAQLLDGARHYTHLSPNAEITSEV
;
A
#
# COMPACT_ATOMS: atom_id res chain seq x y z
N MET A 1 -16.55 -13.60 5.60
CA MET A 1 -16.74 -12.43 4.72
C MET A 1 -15.40 -12.11 4.10
N PRO A 2 -15.33 -11.73 2.82
CA PRO A 2 -14.05 -11.40 2.19
C PRO A 2 -13.42 -10.20 2.89
N THR A 3 -12.12 -10.29 3.18
CA THR A 3 -11.35 -9.23 3.86
C THR A 3 -10.45 -8.55 2.83
N GLY A 4 -10.50 -7.21 2.78
CA GLY A 4 -9.67 -6.42 1.88
C GLY A 4 -8.58 -5.64 2.63
N LEU A 5 -7.41 -5.51 2.02
CA LEU A 5 -6.31 -4.67 2.48
C LEU A 5 -6.20 -3.41 1.62
N TYR A 6 -6.44 -2.25 2.23
CA TYR A 6 -6.17 -0.96 1.59
C TYR A 6 -4.81 -0.43 2.04
N ILE A 7 -3.94 -0.08 1.08
CA ILE A 7 -2.64 0.53 1.36
C ILE A 7 -2.64 1.94 0.77
N HIS A 8 -2.54 2.93 1.66
CA HIS A 8 -2.55 4.34 1.29
C HIS A 8 -1.15 4.83 0.92
N ILE A 9 -0.96 5.26 -0.33
CA ILE A 9 0.27 5.90 -0.81
C ILE A 9 -0.01 7.39 -1.01
N PRO A 10 0.43 8.29 -0.11
CA PRO A 10 -0.03 9.68 -0.09
C PRO A 10 0.76 10.58 -1.04
N PHE A 11 1.41 10.03 -2.06
CA PHE A 11 2.36 10.76 -2.91
C PHE A 11 1.82 10.99 -4.32
N CYS A 12 2.05 12.18 -4.85
CA CYS A 12 1.76 12.54 -6.23
C CYS A 12 2.98 13.27 -6.82
N GLN A 13 3.22 13.10 -8.12
CA GLN A 13 4.25 13.90 -8.81
C GLN A 13 3.93 15.40 -8.76
N ARG A 14 2.65 15.76 -8.83
CA ARG A 14 2.13 17.13 -8.68
C ARG A 14 0.77 17.07 -7.97
N LYS A 15 0.50 18.03 -7.09
CA LYS A 15 -0.81 18.16 -6.44
C LYS A 15 -1.75 19.00 -7.34
N CYS A 16 -2.82 18.37 -7.83
CA CYS A 16 -3.81 19.07 -8.65
C CYS A 16 -4.59 20.10 -7.82
N PRO A 17 -4.93 21.29 -8.37
CA PRO A 17 -5.65 22.33 -7.61
C PRO A 17 -7.02 21.91 -7.09
N TYR A 18 -7.64 20.92 -7.72
CA TYR A 18 -8.95 20.37 -7.36
C TYR A 18 -8.87 19.13 -6.45
N CYS A 19 -7.66 18.63 -6.14
CA CYS A 19 -7.51 17.39 -5.40
C CYS A 19 -7.72 17.62 -3.90
N ASP A 20 -8.76 16.98 -3.35
CA ASP A 20 -9.13 16.96 -1.94
C ASP A 20 -8.66 15.70 -1.20
N PHE A 21 -8.06 14.73 -1.90
CA PHE A 21 -7.43 13.57 -1.28
C PHE A 21 -6.26 13.96 -0.38
N ASN A 22 -5.99 13.11 0.61
CA ASN A 22 -4.86 13.26 1.52
C ASN A 22 -3.53 12.93 0.82
N THR A 23 -3.04 13.86 0.00
CA THR A 23 -1.88 13.66 -0.87
C THR A 23 -0.90 14.82 -0.81
N TYR A 24 0.35 14.52 -1.14
CA TYR A 24 1.48 15.43 -1.09
C TYR A 24 2.36 15.29 -2.34
N ALA A 25 2.93 16.40 -2.79
CA ALA A 25 3.90 16.44 -3.88
C ALA A 25 5.24 17.02 -3.39
N GLY A 26 6.34 16.65 -4.04
CA GLY A 26 7.69 17.12 -3.68
C GLY A 26 8.27 16.46 -2.42
N LEU A 27 7.81 15.24 -2.09
CA LEU A 27 8.28 14.46 -0.93
C LEU A 27 8.93 13.12 -1.37
N GLU A 28 9.56 13.10 -2.54
CA GLU A 28 10.22 11.92 -3.12
C GLU A 28 11.27 11.32 -2.18
N ASN A 29 11.91 12.18 -1.38
CA ASN A 29 12.88 11.76 -0.36
C ASN A 29 12.28 10.89 0.76
N LEU A 30 10.95 10.87 0.92
CA LEU A 30 10.26 10.07 1.93
C LEU A 30 9.75 8.73 1.40
N TYR A 31 9.77 8.46 0.09
CA TYR A 31 9.15 7.26 -0.49
C TYR A 31 9.66 5.96 0.14
N VAL A 32 11.00 5.83 0.22
CA VAL A 32 11.65 4.65 0.84
C VAL A 32 11.26 4.52 2.31
N GLN A 33 11.26 5.62 3.07
CA GLN A 33 10.94 5.60 4.50
C GLN A 33 9.47 5.23 4.74
N THR A 34 8.56 5.74 3.92
CA THR A 34 7.13 5.39 3.99
C THR A 34 6.89 3.94 3.64
N VAL A 35 7.52 3.40 2.59
CA VAL A 35 7.43 1.97 2.24
C VAL A 35 7.93 1.09 3.38
N GLN A 36 9.07 1.41 3.98
CA GLN A 36 9.58 0.69 5.14
C GLN A 36 8.63 0.76 6.33
N ALA A 37 8.06 1.94 6.61
CA ALA A 37 7.10 2.12 7.70
C ALA A 37 5.82 1.29 7.47
N LEU A 38 5.30 1.25 6.24
CA LEU A 38 4.13 0.44 5.89
C LEU A 38 4.40 -1.06 6.04
N VAL A 39 5.59 -1.54 5.67
CA VAL A 39 5.97 -2.95 5.91
C VAL A 39 6.08 -3.25 7.40
N CYS A 40 6.66 -2.35 8.18
CA CYS A 40 6.69 -2.48 9.64
C CYS A 40 5.28 -2.46 10.24
N GLU A 41 4.36 -1.67 9.70
CA GLU A 41 2.97 -1.66 10.11
C GLU A 41 2.31 -3.02 9.83
N LEU A 42 2.42 -3.57 8.63
CA LEU A 42 1.91 -4.91 8.29
C LEU A 42 2.43 -5.97 9.27
N GLN A 43 3.71 -5.92 9.64
CA GLN A 43 4.29 -6.81 10.64
C GLN A 43 3.61 -6.69 12.01
N ARG A 44 3.29 -5.46 12.46
CA ARG A 44 2.64 -5.22 13.75
C ARG A 44 1.21 -5.76 13.79
N TRP A 45 0.50 -5.69 12.66
CA TRP A 45 -0.86 -6.20 12.51
C TRP A 45 -0.94 -7.73 12.33
N ARG A 46 0.20 -8.42 12.12
CA ARG A 46 0.25 -9.85 11.82
C ARG A 46 -0.63 -10.72 12.72
N ALA A 47 -0.58 -10.51 14.04
CA ALA A 47 -1.32 -11.36 14.99
C ALA A 47 -2.85 -11.16 14.87
N GLU A 48 -3.27 -9.92 14.66
CA GLU A 48 -4.69 -9.56 14.51
C GLU A 48 -5.25 -9.99 13.15
N LEU A 49 -4.42 -9.94 12.10
CA LEU A 49 -4.80 -10.35 10.75
C LEU A 49 -4.72 -11.86 10.53
N ALA A 50 -3.97 -12.60 11.34
CA ALA A 50 -3.75 -14.05 11.16
C ALA A 50 -5.03 -14.90 11.01
N PRO A 51 -6.15 -14.62 11.74
CA PRO A 51 -7.40 -15.37 11.57
C PRO A 51 -8.14 -15.07 10.25
N HIS A 52 -7.79 -13.98 9.57
CA HIS A 52 -8.51 -13.48 8.41
C HIS A 52 -7.74 -13.75 7.12
N GLN A 53 -8.39 -14.41 6.16
CA GLN A 53 -7.87 -14.48 4.80
C GLN A 53 -8.13 -13.16 4.09
N ILE A 54 -7.09 -12.60 3.47
CA ILE A 54 -7.18 -11.39 2.66
C ILE A 54 -7.36 -11.80 1.20
N ASP A 55 -8.47 -11.37 0.60
CA ASP A 55 -8.85 -11.73 -0.76
C ASP A 55 -8.56 -10.61 -1.77
N THR A 56 -8.37 -9.38 -1.29
CA THR A 56 -8.11 -8.22 -2.16
C THR A 56 -7.06 -7.29 -1.55
N ILE A 57 -6.23 -6.70 -2.41
CA ILE A 57 -5.34 -5.58 -2.09
C ILE A 57 -5.69 -4.41 -3.01
N PHE A 58 -5.90 -3.23 -2.43
CA PHE A 58 -6.09 -1.99 -3.18
C PHE A 58 -5.03 -0.96 -2.79
N LEU A 59 -4.25 -0.52 -3.77
CA LEU A 59 -3.27 0.56 -3.62
C LEU A 59 -3.91 1.86 -4.12
N GLY A 60 -3.99 2.89 -3.27
CA GLY A 60 -4.59 4.16 -3.65
C GLY A 60 -4.17 5.34 -2.78
N GLY A 61 -4.83 6.48 -2.97
CA GLY A 61 -4.59 7.70 -2.21
C GLY A 61 -4.09 8.83 -3.09
N GLY A 62 -2.79 8.88 -3.31
CA GLY A 62 -2.18 9.69 -4.35
C GLY A 62 -2.10 8.92 -5.64
N THR A 63 -0.89 8.76 -6.14
CA THR A 63 -0.61 8.03 -7.37
C THR A 63 0.39 6.93 -7.02
N PRO A 64 -0.05 5.72 -6.63
CA PRO A 64 0.85 4.64 -6.21
C PRO A 64 1.97 4.35 -7.20
N THR A 65 1.75 4.60 -8.49
CA THR A 65 2.71 4.44 -9.59
C THR A 65 3.86 5.44 -9.58
N VAL A 66 3.89 6.43 -8.67
CA VAL A 66 5.09 7.26 -8.43
C VAL A 66 6.17 6.54 -7.65
N LEU A 67 5.84 5.44 -6.98
CA LEU A 67 6.82 4.58 -6.34
C LEU A 67 7.56 3.77 -7.40
N GLU A 68 8.84 3.50 -7.14
CA GLU A 68 9.63 2.62 -7.99
C GLU A 68 9.11 1.17 -7.93
N VAL A 69 9.38 0.39 -8.96
CA VAL A 69 8.92 -1.01 -9.04
C VAL A 69 9.40 -1.83 -7.84
N GLU A 70 10.63 -1.61 -7.39
CA GLU A 70 11.23 -2.28 -6.23
C GLU A 70 10.49 -1.94 -4.94
N GLN A 71 10.00 -0.70 -4.81
CA GLN A 71 9.25 -0.25 -3.65
C GLN A 71 7.85 -0.87 -3.60
N LEU A 72 7.18 -0.96 -4.75
CA LEU A 72 5.89 -1.66 -4.86
C LEU A 72 6.04 -3.16 -4.59
N ALA A 73 7.07 -3.79 -5.13
CA ALA A 73 7.39 -5.19 -4.87
C ALA A 73 7.62 -5.42 -3.37
N GLN A 74 8.38 -4.56 -2.71
CA GLN A 74 8.62 -4.64 -1.27
C GLN A 74 7.33 -4.57 -0.44
N LEU A 75 6.36 -3.72 -0.82
CA LEU A 75 5.06 -3.65 -0.15
C LEU A 75 4.25 -4.94 -0.33
N LEU A 76 4.18 -5.46 -1.56
CA LEU A 76 3.41 -6.67 -1.88
C LEU A 76 4.04 -7.92 -1.23
N ASP A 77 5.35 -8.02 -1.21
CA ASP A 77 6.08 -9.08 -0.51
C ASP A 77 5.84 -9.00 1.00
N GLY A 78 5.88 -7.80 1.57
CA GLY A 78 5.52 -7.56 2.96
C GLY A 78 4.10 -8.01 3.28
N ALA A 79 3.11 -7.62 2.46
CA ALA A 79 1.72 -8.02 2.64
C ALA A 79 1.57 -9.55 2.57
N ARG A 80 2.20 -10.19 1.59
CA ARG A 80 2.17 -11.65 1.42
C ARG A 80 2.87 -12.40 2.56
N HIS A 81 3.90 -11.80 3.18
CA HIS A 81 4.64 -12.41 4.28
C HIS A 81 3.94 -12.24 5.64
N TYR A 82 3.35 -11.07 5.91
CA TYR A 82 2.80 -10.74 7.22
C TYR A 82 1.28 -10.96 7.35
N THR A 83 0.58 -11.22 6.25
CA THR A 83 -0.86 -11.51 6.24
C THR A 83 -1.17 -12.87 5.62
N HIS A 84 -2.38 -13.41 5.85
CA HIS A 84 -2.86 -14.60 5.15
C HIS A 84 -3.47 -14.22 3.79
N LEU A 85 -2.62 -13.82 2.86
CA LEU A 85 -3.05 -13.42 1.51
C LEU A 85 -3.44 -14.63 0.66
N SER A 86 -4.63 -14.57 0.05
CA SER A 86 -5.11 -15.58 -0.88
C SER A 86 -4.18 -15.71 -2.10
N PRO A 87 -3.88 -16.93 -2.58
CA PRO A 87 -3.10 -17.11 -3.80
C PRO A 87 -3.79 -16.55 -5.06
N ASN A 88 -5.11 -16.40 -5.00
CA ASN A 88 -5.95 -15.83 -6.06
C ASN A 88 -6.42 -14.41 -5.71
N ALA A 89 -5.72 -13.72 -4.81
CA ALA A 89 -6.12 -12.38 -4.40
C ALA A 89 -6.15 -11.42 -5.59
N GLU A 90 -7.19 -10.59 -5.66
CA GLU A 90 -7.22 -9.46 -6.60
C GLU A 90 -6.26 -8.37 -6.09
N ILE A 91 -5.41 -7.84 -6.96
CA ILE A 91 -4.51 -6.73 -6.63
C ILE A 91 -4.78 -5.60 -7.63
N THR A 92 -5.26 -4.48 -7.11
CA THR A 92 -5.66 -3.31 -7.90
C THR A 92 -4.85 -2.09 -7.45
N SER A 93 -4.42 -1.25 -8.40
CA SER A 93 -3.70 -0.01 -8.14
C SER A 93 -4.31 1.14 -8.92
N GLU A 94 -4.45 2.29 -8.26
CA GLU A 94 -4.72 3.56 -8.92
C GLU A 94 -3.47 4.03 -9.72
N VAL A 95 -3.72 4.84 -10.75
CA VAL A 95 -2.71 5.36 -11.71
C VAL A 95 -2.81 6.86 -11.87
#